data_AF-A0A814AIS2-F1
#
_entry.id   AF-A0A814AIS2-F1
#
_cell.length_a   1.000
_cell.length_b   1.000
_cell.length_c   1.000
_cell.angle_alpha   90.00
_cell.angle_beta   90.00
_cell.angle_gamma   90.00
#
_symmetry.space_group_name_H-M   'P 1'
#
loop_
_entity.id
_entity.type
_entity.pdbx_description
1 polymer ?
#
loop_
_entity_poly.entity_id
_entity_poly.type
_entity_poly.pdbx_seq_one_letter_code
_entity_poly.pdbx_strand_id
1 'polypeptide(L)' 'MNKDNDQQTEFCQKFACDLQTCLNKHTYNPEKCDKILNQLKQCCLEHGTQSPVVCSGFPISKSSSSK' A
#
# COMPACT_ATOMS: atom_id res chain seq x y z
N MET A 1 -4.19 -22.26 9.13
CA MET A 1 -4.84 -21.20 8.32
C MET A 1 -5.87 -20.53 9.21
N ASN A 2 -5.62 -19.30 9.67
CA ASN A 2 -6.66 -18.45 10.26
C ASN A 2 -6.63 -17.10 9.55
N LYS A 3 -7.81 -16.66 9.17
CA LYS A 3 -8.17 -15.63 8.21
C LYS A 3 -9.28 -14.85 8.90
N ASP A 4 -8.89 -13.84 9.65
CA ASP A 4 -9.79 -12.92 10.34
C ASP A 4 -9.45 -11.52 9.79
N ASN A 5 -10.01 -11.14 8.66
CA ASN A 5 -11.30 -10.43 8.57
C ASN A 5 -11.30 -9.09 9.31
N ASP A 6 -10.22 -8.32 9.20
CA ASP A 6 -10.28 -6.87 9.25
C ASP A 6 -10.42 -6.34 7.81
N GLN A 7 -11.65 -6.32 7.32
CA GLN A 7 -11.97 -5.55 6.12
C GLN A 7 -13.00 -4.50 6.49
N GLN A 8 -12.60 -3.58 7.37
CA GLN A 8 -13.41 -2.42 7.73
C GLN A 8 -12.55 -1.15 7.71
N THR A 9 -12.39 -0.61 6.50
CA THR A 9 -12.02 0.79 6.22
C THR A 9 -10.54 1.14 6.40
N GLU A 10 -9.65 0.32 5.85
CA GLU A 10 -8.28 0.75 5.66
C GLU A 10 -8.25 1.89 4.62
N PHE A 11 -8.15 3.14 5.07
CA PHE A 11 -8.11 4.35 4.22
C PHE A 11 -7.05 4.23 3.12
N CYS A 12 -5.94 3.57 3.45
CA CYS A 12 -4.82 3.39 2.54
C CYS A 12 -4.96 2.15 1.63
N GLN A 13 -5.86 1.22 1.93
CA GLN A 13 -6.04 -0.01 1.15
C GLN A 13 -6.48 0.29 -0.27
N LYS A 14 -7.33 1.32 -0.46
CA LYS A 14 -7.74 1.74 -1.80
C LYS A 14 -6.52 2.03 -2.69
N PHE A 15 -5.58 2.83 -2.18
CA PHE A 15 -4.37 3.19 -2.92
C PHE A 15 -3.45 1.99 -3.14
N ALA A 16 -3.37 1.04 -2.19
CA ALA A 16 -2.59 -0.18 -2.34
C ALA A 16 -3.16 -1.12 -3.42
N CYS A 17 -4.48 -1.28 -3.49
CA CYS A 17 -5.15 -2.03 -4.55
C CYS A 17 -4.99 -1.36 -5.92
N ASP A 18 -5.15 -0.03 -5.98
CA ASP A 18 -4.89 0.77 -7.19
C ASP A 18 -3.43 0.59 -7.65
N LEU A 19 -2.47 0.59 -6.71
CA LEU A 19 -1.05 0.41 -7.00
C LEU A 19 -0.79 -0.97 -7.59
N GLN A 20 -1.33 -2.03 -6.99
CA GLN A 20 -1.17 -3.39 -7.51
C GLN A 20 -1.77 -3.54 -8.92
N THR A 21 -2.92 -2.92 -9.16
CA THR A 21 -3.55 -2.92 -10.49
C THR A 21 -2.68 -2.18 -11.50
N CYS A 22 -2.14 -1.02 -11.12
CA CYS A 22 -1.25 -0.24 -11.96
C CYS A 22 0.03 -1.02 -12.30
N LEU A 23 0.66 -1.65 -11.29
CA LEU A 23 1.82 -2.50 -11.50
C LEU A 23 1.50 -3.64 -12.46
N ASN A 24 0.41 -4.38 -12.27
CA ASN A 24 0.02 -5.46 -13.19
C ASN A 24 -0.19 -4.97 -14.64
N LYS A 25 -0.75 -3.77 -14.83
CA LYS A 25 -0.93 -3.17 -16.17
C LYS A 25 0.37 -2.71 -16.81
N HIS A 26 1.34 -2.30 -16.01
CA HIS A 26 2.61 -1.74 -16.46
C HIS A 26 3.79 -2.69 -16.25
N THR A 27 3.55 -4.01 -16.24
CA THR A 27 4.63 -5.02 -16.11
C THR A 27 5.47 -4.84 -14.84
N TYR A 28 4.81 -4.44 -13.76
CA TYR A 28 5.40 -4.10 -12.48
C TYR A 28 6.37 -2.91 -12.50
N ASN A 29 6.16 -1.94 -13.40
CA ASN A 29 6.93 -0.68 -13.41
C ASN A 29 6.37 0.34 -12.40
N PRO A 30 7.00 0.52 -11.21
CA PRO A 30 6.55 1.48 -10.21
C PRO A 30 6.64 2.93 -10.69
N GLU A 31 7.53 3.24 -11.63
CA GLU A 31 7.70 4.59 -12.20
C GLU A 31 6.42 5.10 -12.88
N LYS A 32 5.66 4.21 -13.51
CA LYS A 32 4.35 4.54 -14.11
C LYS A 32 3.28 4.79 -13.05
N CYS A 33 3.48 4.23 -11.86
CA CYS A 33 2.54 4.26 -10.73
C CYS A 33 2.98 5.21 -9.63
N ASP A 34 3.98 6.08 -9.89
CA ASP A 34 4.54 7.04 -8.92
C ASP A 34 3.46 7.87 -8.24
N LYS A 35 2.46 8.30 -9.01
CA LYS A 35 1.31 9.05 -8.48
C LYS A 35 0.56 8.29 -7.39
N ILE A 36 0.32 6.99 -7.59
CA ILE A 36 -0.40 6.13 -6.63
C ILE A 36 0.51 5.79 -5.45
N LEU A 37 1.81 5.55 -5.71
CA LEU A 37 2.81 5.37 -4.66
C LEU A 37 2.84 6.56 -3.72
N ASN A 38 2.84 7.77 -4.26
CA ASN A 38 2.89 8.99 -3.48
C ASN A 38 1.60 9.19 -2.67
N GLN A 39 0.44 8.91 -3.26
CA GLN A 39 -0.85 8.93 -2.52
C GLN A 39 -0.88 7.90 -1.39
N LEU A 40 -0.43 6.68 -1.65
CA LEU A 40 -0.35 5.64 -0.63
C LEU A 40 0.62 6.03 0.48
N LYS A 41 1.75 6.66 0.12
CA LYS A 41 2.74 7.19 1.06
C LYS A 41 2.14 8.28 1.95
N GLN A 42 1.46 9.27 1.37
CA GLN A 42 0.78 10.33 2.12
C GLN A 42 -0.28 9.76 3.06
N CYS A 43 -1.10 8.83 2.55
CA CYS A 43 -2.10 8.16 3.36
C CYS A 43 -1.48 7.46 4.58
N CYS A 44 -0.36 6.76 4.40
CA CYS A 44 0.32 6.11 5.50
C CYS A 44 1.01 7.07 6.47
N LEU A 45 1.40 8.27 6.02
CA LEU A 45 1.94 9.29 6.90
C LEU A 45 0.83 9.94 7.76
N GLU A 46 -0.36 10.15 7.19
CA GLU A 46 -1.49 10.80 7.86
C GLU A 46 -2.33 9.81 8.70
N HIS A 47 -2.61 8.64 8.14
CA HIS A 47 -3.52 7.62 8.68
C HIS A 47 -2.82 6.29 8.96
N GLY A 48 -1.49 6.23 9.01
CA GLY A 48 -0.75 4.97 9.24
C GLY A 48 -1.07 4.27 10.56
N THR A 49 -1.57 5.00 11.56
CA THR A 49 -2.09 4.44 12.82
C THR A 49 -3.45 3.78 12.66
N GLN A 50 -4.26 4.25 11.70
CA GLN A 50 -5.55 3.66 11.35
C GLN A 50 -5.40 2.55 10.33
N SER A 51 -4.39 2.63 9.46
CA SER A 51 -4.07 1.60 8.46
C SER A 51 -2.72 0.93 8.62
N PRO A 52 -2.44 0.30 9.78
CA PRO A 52 -1.18 -0.36 10.02
C PRO A 52 -0.99 -1.59 9.12
N VAL A 53 -2.06 -2.26 8.68
CA VAL A 53 -1.96 -3.48 7.85
C VAL A 53 -1.44 -3.14 6.47
N VAL A 54 -1.99 -2.10 5.84
CA VAL A 54 -1.53 -1.65 4.53
C VAL A 54 -0.15 -0.99 4.60
N CYS A 55 0.05 -0.13 5.60
CA CYS A 55 1.27 0.66 5.71
C CYS A 55 2.48 -0.13 6.21
N SER A 56 2.28 -1.21 6.96
CA SER A 56 3.36 -2.13 7.36
C SER A 56 3.95 -2.90 6.17
N GLY A 57 3.15 -3.17 5.15
CA GLY A 57 3.59 -3.81 3.90
C GLY A 57 4.12 -2.85 2.83
N PHE A 58 4.05 -1.53 3.06
CA PHE A 58 4.44 -0.52 2.08
C PHE A 58 5.73 0.21 2.50
N PRO A 59 6.76 0.32 1.63
CA PRO A 59 8.04 0.94 2.00
C PRO A 59 7.94 2.46 2.04
N ILE A 60 7.51 3.03 3.19
CA ILE A 60 7.30 4.49 3.36
C ILE A 60 8.63 5.25 3.59
N SER A 61 9.77 4.55 3.68
CA SER A 61 11.11 4.97 4.16
C SER A 61 11.42 4.38 5.53
N LYS A 62 11.54 3.06 5.59
CA LYS A 62 12.77 2.39 6.03
C LYS A 62 12.86 1.11 5.22
N SER A 63 14.06 0.81 4.75
CA SER A 63 14.40 -0.38 3.98
C SER A 63 13.84 -1.64 4.65
N SER A 64 12.97 -2.37 3.97
CA SER A 64 12.60 -3.73 4.35
C SER A 64 12.08 -4.47 3.13
N SER A 65 13.04 -4.95 2.35
CA SER A 65 12.92 -6.17 1.57
C SER A 65 12.85 -7.35 2.56
N SER A 66 11.80 -8.17 2.51
CA SER A 66 11.69 -9.54 3.06
C SER A 66 10.30 -10.03 2.70
N LYS A 67 10.08 -11.15 2.00
CA LYS A 67 10.88 -12.34 1.73
C LYS A 67 10.32 -13.04 0.50
#